data_AF-A0A3M1HQX0-F1
#
_entry.id   AF-A0A3M1HQX0-F1
#
_cell.length_a   1.000
_cell.length_b   1.000
_cell.length_c   1.000
_cell.angle_alpha   90.00
_cell.angle_beta   90.00
_cell.angle_gamma   90.00
#
_symmetry.space_group_name_H-M   'P 1'
#
loop_
_entity.id
_entity.type
_entity.pdbx_description
1 polymer ?
#
loop_
_entity_poly.entity_id
_entity_poly.type
_entity_poly.pdbx_seq_one_letter_code
_entity_poly.pdbx_strand_id
1 'polypeptide(L)' 'MEPLIDPSDVRFFSGQSNPALAKGITDYLGVPLDDVCFQRFANDNLGIQLGASVRGRKV' A
#
# COMPACT_ATOMS: atom_id res chain seq x y z
N MET A 1 20.39 -3.72 -1.12
CA MET A 1 19.80 -5.08 -1.06
C MET A 1 18.86 -5.14 -2.24
N GLU A 2 19.05 -6.10 -3.13
CA GLU A 2 18.14 -6.28 -4.26
C GLU A 2 16.76 -6.70 -3.74
N PRO A 3 15.67 -6.15 -4.29
CA PRO A 3 14.33 -6.50 -3.83
C PRO A 3 14.03 -7.98 -4.14
N LEU A 4 13.36 -8.68 -3.22
CA LEU A 4 12.98 -10.09 -3.41
C LEU A 4 11.89 -10.25 -4.47
N ILE A 5 11.15 -9.16 -4.74
CA ILE A 5 10.04 -9.08 -5.67
C ILE A 5 10.25 -7.85 -6.55
N ASP A 6 9.99 -7.96 -7.85
CA ASP A 6 10.04 -6.81 -8.74
C ASP A 6 8.95 -5.76 -8.37
N PRO A 7 9.32 -4.52 -7.99
CA PRO A 7 8.37 -3.43 -7.74
C PRO A 7 7.50 -3.06 -8.94
N SER A 8 7.87 -3.52 -10.14
CA SER A 8 7.10 -3.36 -11.37
C SER A 8 5.92 -4.36 -11.46
N ASP A 9 5.95 -5.48 -10.75
CA ASP A 9 4.93 -6.52 -10.79
C ASP A 9 3.90 -6.41 -9.66
N VAL A 10 4.35 -5.99 -8.47
CA VAL A 10 3.54 -5.97 -7.24
C VAL A 10 3.57 -4.58 -6.60
N ARG A 11 2.43 -4.15 -6.05
CA ARG A 11 2.33 -2.96 -5.19
C ARG A 11 1.76 -3.33 -3.84
N PHE A 12 2.24 -2.67 -2.80
CA PHE A 12 1.75 -2.85 -1.44
C PHE A 12 1.12 -1.56 -0.95
N PHE A 13 -0.04 -1.70 -0.32
CA PHE A 13 -0.76 -0.62 0.35
C PHE A 13 -1.05 -1.05 1.78
N SER A 14 -1.26 -0.08 2.68
CA SER A 14 -1.62 -0.37 4.06
C SER A 14 -2.93 0.29 4.44
N GLY A 15 -3.77 -0.44 5.16
CA GLY A 15 -4.89 0.12 5.91
C GLY A 15 -4.42 0.82 7.19
N GLN A 16 -5.35 1.41 7.95
CA GLN A 16 -5.00 2.11 9.19
C GLN A 16 -4.84 1.21 10.42
N SER A 17 -5.17 -0.09 10.33
CA SER A 17 -5.15 -0.98 11.49
C SER A 17 -3.74 -1.22 12.05
N ASN A 18 -2.74 -1.36 11.18
CA ASN A 18 -1.34 -1.52 11.59
C ASN A 18 -0.35 -1.17 10.46
N PRO A 19 -0.10 0.14 10.18
CA PRO A 19 0.84 0.56 9.14
C PRO A 19 2.30 0.17 9.46
N ALA A 20 2.66 0.06 10.73
CA ALA A 20 4.01 -0.34 11.15
C ALA A 20 4.32 -1.79 10.76
N LEU A 21 3.38 -2.71 10.95
CA LEU A 21 3.55 -4.11 10.54
C LEU A 21 3.62 -4.22 9.01
N ALA A 22 2.75 -3.52 8.29
CA ALA A 22 2.78 -3.51 6.83
C ALA A 22 4.13 -2.98 6.31
N LYS A 23 4.69 -1.95 6.95
CA LYS A 23 6.04 -1.45 6.66
C LYS A 23 7.10 -2.51 6.93
N GLY A 24 7.03 -3.24 8.04
CA GLY A 24 7.98 -4.32 8.34
C GLY A 24 7.98 -5.44 7.30
N ILE A 25 6.81 -5.81 6.79
CA ILE A 25 6.68 -6.83 5.72
C ILE A 25 7.30 -6.32 4.41
N THR A 26 7.00 -5.09 4.02
CA THR A 26 7.48 -4.48 2.77
C THR A 26 8.98 -4.20 2.81
N ASP A 27 9.51 -3.77 3.95
CA ASP A 27 10.95 -3.63 4.19
C ASP A 27 11.67 -4.97 4.00
N TYR A 28 11.09 -6.08 4.50
CA TYR A 28 11.65 -7.43 4.30
C TYR A 28 11.62 -7.88 2.84
N LEU A 29 10.56 -7.55 2.10
CA LEU A 29 10.41 -7.91 0.68
C LEU A 29 11.20 -6.99 -0.27
N GLY A 30 11.65 -5.83 0.21
CA GLY A 30 12.37 -4.84 -0.58
C GLY A 30 11.51 -4.01 -1.52
N VAL A 31 10.18 -4.02 -1.36
CA VAL A 31 9.23 -3.24 -2.18
C VAL A 31 8.52 -2.24 -1.28
N PRO A 32 8.52 -0.93 -1.56
CA PRO A 32 7.93 0.07 -0.66
C PRO A 32 6.40 -0.02 -0.57
N LEU A 33 5.83 0.52 0.52
CA LEU A 33 4.42 0.86 0.59
C LEU A 33 4.13 2.10 -0.26
N ASP A 34 3.12 2.01 -1.11
CA ASP A 34 2.54 3.16 -1.80
C ASP A 34 1.63 3.95 -0.84
N ASP A 35 1.56 5.27 -1.03
CA ASP A 35 0.73 6.15 -0.24
C ASP A 35 -0.77 5.80 -0.37
N VAL A 36 -1.51 5.95 0.73
CA VAL A 36 -2.97 5.80 0.76
C VAL A 36 -3.57 6.99 1.49
N CYS A 37 -4.46 7.71 0.79
CA CYS A 37 -5.26 8.76 1.40
C CYS A 37 -6.57 8.18 1.92
N PHE A 38 -6.90 8.49 3.17
CA PHE A 38 -8.13 8.08 3.81
C PHE A 38 -8.95 9.31 4.18
N GLN A 39 -10.24 9.25 3.86
CA GLN A 39 -11.19 10.31 4.19
C GLN A 39 -12.43 9.68 4.81
N ARG A 40 -12.82 10.14 6.01
CA ARG A 40 -14.13 9.81 6.57
C ARG A 40 -15.12 10.88 6.15
N PHE A 41 -16.18 10.49 5.47
CA PHE A 41 -17.24 11.39 5.05
C PHE A 41 -18.27 11.61 6.18
N ALA A 42 -19.10 12.65 6.06
CA ALA A 42 -20.10 12.99 7.08
C ALA A 42 -21.16 11.89 7.30
N ASN A 43 -21.35 11.01 6.34
CA ASN A 43 -22.24 9.84 6.43
C ASN A 43 -21.54 8.58 6.95
N ASP A 44 -20.37 8.73 7.57
CA ASP A 44 -19.52 7.67 8.12
C ASP A 44 -18.93 6.69 7.10
N ASN A 45 -19.16 6.90 5.80
CA ASN A 45 -18.47 6.16 4.77
C ASN A 45 -16.97 6.48 4.78
N LEU A 46 -16.16 5.46 4.52
CA LEU A 46 -14.73 5.60 4.35
C LEU A 46 -14.38 5.70 2.85
N GLY A 47 -13.85 6.85 2.45
CA GLY A 47 -13.20 7.04 1.17
C GLY A 47 -11.72 6.66 1.25
N ILE A 48 -11.24 5.95 0.24
CA ILE A 48 -9.84 5.53 0.12
C ILE A 48 -9.36 5.88 -1.29
N GLN A 49 -8.22 6.56 -1.38
CA GLN A 49 -7.55 6.83 -2.65
C GLN A 49 -6.15 6.24 -2.60
N LEU A 50 -5.86 5.33 -3.53
CA LEU A 50 -4.53 4.78 -3.72
C LEU A 50 -3.65 5.82 -4.44
N GLY A 51 -2.47 6.11 -3.89
CA GLY A 51 -1.51 7.07 -4.42
C GLY A 51 -0.76 6.60 -5.66
N ALA A 52 -1.10 5.43 -6.19
CA ALA A 52 -0.46 4.84 -7.35
C ALA A 52 -1.44 4.09 -8.25
N SER A 53 -1.10 4.00 -9.55
CA SER A 53 -1.85 3.17 -10.49
C SER A 53 -1.66 1.68 -10.19
N VAL A 54 -2.77 0.97 -10.00
CA VAL A 54 -2.82 -0.49 -9.82
C VAL A 54 -3.07 -1.25 -11.12
N ARG A 55 -3.28 -0.55 -12.23
CA ARG A 55 -3.62 -1.20 -13.52
C ARG A 55 -2.49 -2.13 -13.96
N GLY A 56 -2.83 -3.39 -14.15
CA GLY A 56 -1.88 -4.42 -14.59
C GLY A 56 -0.84 -4.80 -13.52
N ARG A 57 -1.09 -4.49 -12.24
CA ARG A 57 -0.24 -4.83 -11.11
C ARG A 57 -0.95 -5.80 -10.18
N LYS A 58 -0.18 -6.64 -9.49
CA LYS A 58 -0.68 -7.43 -8.35
C LYS A 58 -0.73 -6.52 -7.12
N VAL A 59 -1.78 -6.64 -6.32
CA VAL A 59 -2.03 -5.86 -5.10
C VAL A 59 -2.46 -6.75 -3.95
#